data_AF-E3CN55-F1
#
_entry.id   AF-E3CN55-F1
#
_cell.length_a   1.000
_cell.length_b   1.000
_cell.length_c   1.000
_cell.angle_alpha   90.00
_cell.angle_beta   90.00
_cell.angle_gamma   90.00
#
_symmetry.space_group_name_H-M   'P 1'
#
loop_
_entity.id
_entity.type
_entity.pdbx_description
1 polymer ?
#
loop_
_entity_poly.entity_id
_entity_poly.type
_entity_poly.pdbx_seq_one_letter_code
_entity_poly.pdbx_strand_id
1 'polypeptide(L)' 'MLIAFDCTQATESIPNWAADNDYPVTRFDRIGPASWEIVVQKR' A
#
# COMPACT_ATOMS: atom_id res chain seq x y z
N MET A 1 8.00 4.56 3.89
CA MET A 1 8.37 3.59 2.85
C MET A 1 7.28 3.60 1.79
N LEU A 2 7.66 3.73 0.52
CA LEU A 2 6.74 3.64 -0.62
C LEU A 2 6.72 2.19 -1.12
N ILE A 3 5.54 1.66 -1.36
CA ILE A 3 5.33 0.34 -1.95
C ILE A 3 4.45 0.56 -3.18
N ALA A 4 5.00 0.31 -4.37
CA ALA A 4 4.29 0.36 -5.64
C ALA A 4 3.95 -1.06 -6.08
N PHE A 5 2.73 -1.26 -6.57
CA PHE A 5 2.25 -2.57 -7.01
C PHE A 5 1.26 -2.42 -8.16
N ASP A 6 1.22 -3.43 -9.02
CA ASP A 6 0.43 -3.44 -10.25
C ASP A 6 -0.73 -4.45 -10.21
N CYS A 7 -0.71 -5.36 -9.24
CA CYS A 7 -1.74 -6.36 -9.09
C CYS A 7 -2.91 -5.85 -8.24
N THR A 8 -4.14 -6.02 -8.71
CA THR A 8 -5.37 -5.70 -7.96
C THR A 8 -5.50 -6.51 -6.68
N GLN A 9 -4.84 -7.66 -6.55
CA GLN A 9 -4.85 -8.45 -5.31
C GLN A 9 -4.02 -7.78 -4.18
N ALA A 10 -3.08 -6.91 -4.56
CA ALA A 10 -2.22 -6.20 -3.62
C ALA A 10 -2.90 -4.96 -3.01
N THR A 11 -4.00 -4.44 -3.60
CA THR A 11 -4.77 -3.34 -2.98
C THR A 11 -5.42 -3.74 -1.66
N GLU A 12 -5.71 -5.02 -1.46
CA GLU A 12 -6.28 -5.53 -0.21
C GLU A 12 -5.21 -6.11 0.72
N SER A 13 -4.20 -6.79 0.15
CA SER A 13 -3.16 -7.47 0.92
C SER A 13 -2.16 -6.52 1.58
N ILE A 14 -1.76 -5.43 0.91
CA ILE A 14 -0.75 -4.50 1.45
C ILE A 14 -1.29 -3.64 2.61
N PRO A 15 -2.52 -3.09 2.56
CA PRO A 15 -3.09 -2.40 3.72
C PRO A 15 -3.24 -3.31 4.94
N ASN A 16 -3.64 -4.58 4.74
CA ASN A 16 -3.74 -5.56 5.83
C ASN A 16 -2.37 -5.84 6.46
N TRP A 17 -1.34 -6.09 5.64
CA TRP A 17 0.03 -6.25 6.14
C TRP A 17 0.51 -5.01 6.92
N ALA A 18 0.20 -3.81 6.43
CA ALA A 18 0.57 -2.56 7.11
C ALA A 18 -0.12 -2.45 8.47
N ALA A 19 -1.40 -2.79 8.56
CA ALA A 19 -2.15 -2.83 9.82
C ALA A 19 -1.58 -3.87 10.80
N ASP A 20 -1.29 -5.09 10.33
CA ASP A 20 -0.73 -6.17 11.16
C ASP A 20 0.66 -5.83 11.73
N ASN A 21 1.42 -5.01 11.02
CA ASN A 21 2.78 -4.61 11.41
C ASN A 21 2.84 -3.25 12.14
N ASP A 22 1.70 -2.66 12.52
CA ASP A 22 1.62 -1.33 13.14
C ASP A 22 2.28 -0.23 12.28
N TYR A 23 2.20 -0.37 10.95
CA TYR A 23 2.69 0.61 10.00
C TYR A 23 1.54 1.50 9.50
N PRO A 24 1.37 2.72 10.04
CA PRO A 24 0.33 3.62 9.59
C PRO A 24 0.47 3.96 8.11
N VAL A 25 -0.61 3.76 7.36
CA VAL A 25 -0.73 4.14 5.96
C VAL A 25 -0.97 5.65 5.88
N THR A 26 -0.04 6.38 5.28
CA THR A 26 -0.14 7.84 5.12
C THR A 26 -0.64 8.26 3.73
N ARG A 27 -0.56 7.36 2.74
CA ARG A 27 -1.05 7.60 1.38
C ARG A 27 -1.40 6.29 0.70
N PHE A 28 -2.51 6.26 -0.05
CA PHE A 28 -2.93 5.13 -0.86
C PHE A 28 -3.63 5.65 -2.11
N ASP A 29 -2.96 5.61 -3.25
CA ASP A 29 -3.42 6.23 -4.50
C ASP A 29 -3.27 5.26 -5.69
N ARG A 30 -4.17 5.39 -6.66
CA ARG A 30 -4.06 4.73 -7.96
C ARG A 30 -3.30 5.63 -8.92
N ILE A 31 -2.18 5.14 -9.45
CA ILE A 31 -1.33 5.89 -10.39
C ILE A 31 -1.50 5.42 -11.85
N GLY A 32 -2.22 4.32 -12.09
CA GLY A 32 -2.42 3.79 -13.44
C GLY A 32 -3.53 2.75 -13.56
N PRO A 33 -3.79 2.24 -14.78
CA PRO A 33 -4.89 1.31 -15.07
C PRO A 33 -4.84 0.04 -14.20
N ALA A 34 -3.64 -0.44 -13.90
CA ALA A 34 -3.38 -1.50 -12.95
C ALA A 34 -2.11 -1.14 -12.16
N SER A 35 -2.09 0.04 -11.54
CA SER A 35 -0.92 0.50 -10.80
C SER A 35 -1.35 1.36 -9.62
N TRP A 36 -0.80 1.04 -8.47
CA TRP A 36 -1.16 1.60 -7.18
C TRP A 36 0.10 1.86 -6.37
N GLU A 37 0.01 2.88 -5.52
CA GLU A 37 1.06 3.24 -4.60
C GLU A 37 0.48 3.38 -3.20
N ILE A 38 1.20 2.81 -2.23
CA ILE A 38 0.92 2.99 -0.82
C ILE A 38 2.18 3.49 -0.11
N VAL A 39 2.02 4.53 0.71
CA VAL A 39 3.06 5.04 1.58
C VAL A 39 2.69 4.64 2.99
N VAL A 40 3.59 3.90 3.62
CA VAL A 40 3.50 3.52 5.03
C VAL A 40 4.61 4.19 5.82
N GLN A 41 4.32 4.62 7.04
CA GLN A 41 5.33 5.13 7.95
C GLN A 41 5.81 4.01 8.85
N LYS A 42 7.09 3.68 8.75
CA LYS A 42 7.75 2.71 9.63
C LYS A 42 8.06 3.41 10.96
N ARG A 43 7.75 2.76 12.08
CA ARG A 43 8.23 3.19 13.41
C ARG A 43 9.68 2.81 13.63
#